data_AF-A0A284RNH6-F1
#
_entry.id   AF-A0A284RNH6-F1
#
_cell.length_a   1.000
_cell.length_b   1.000
_cell.length_c   1.000
_cell.angle_alpha   90.00
_cell.angle_beta   90.00
_cell.angle_gamma   90.00
#
_symmetry.space_group_name_H-M   'P 1'
#
loop_
_entity.id
_entity.type
_entity.pdbx_description
1 polymer ?
#
loop_
_entity_poly.entity_id
_entity_poly.type
_entity_poly.pdbx_seq_one_letter_code
_entity_poly.pdbx_strand_id
1 'polypeptide(L)'
;MAATIATMPQEPQPEPVVLPEHMNIHVDDQLQAISIGLHHLIQAASDCSISLDDIQLTLSLQPMRLTNATSSPDAPLSYPDGYAAGGPLPVTKREAFALTGAQCAEASEALGLKDIPSDERGQVTQFLTYMGLFGV
;
A
#
# COMPACT_ATOMS: atom_id res chain seq x y z
N MET A 1 83.09 -7.64 -43.70
CA MET A 1 83.07 -7.82 -42.22
C MET A 1 81.62 -7.66 -41.80
N ALA A 2 80.92 -8.77 -41.50
CA ALA A 2 79.51 -8.77 -41.14
C ALA A 2 79.37 -8.88 -39.62
N ALA A 3 78.60 -7.99 -39.00
CA ALA A 3 78.36 -7.97 -37.56
C ALA A 3 77.15 -8.87 -37.22
N THR A 4 77.37 -9.86 -36.36
CA THR A 4 76.32 -10.71 -35.78
C THR A 4 75.71 -9.99 -34.58
N ILE A 5 74.40 -9.73 -34.63
CA ILE A 5 73.63 -9.17 -33.50
C ILE A 5 73.22 -10.34 -32.59
N ALA A 6 73.60 -10.26 -31.32
CA ALA A 6 73.20 -11.21 -30.29
C ALA A 6 71.74 -10.95 -29.85
N THR A 7 70.87 -11.92 -30.04
CA THR A 7 69.49 -11.92 -29.53
C THR A 7 69.50 -12.16 -28.01
N MET A 8 68.91 -11.25 -27.23
CA MET A 8 68.72 -11.43 -25.79
C MET A 8 67.52 -12.34 -25.50
N PRO A 9 67.57 -13.18 -24.45
CA PRO A 9 66.45 -14.03 -24.04
C PRO A 9 65.31 -13.18 -23.47
N GLN A 10 64.10 -13.44 -23.96
CA GLN A 10 62.86 -12.79 -23.54
C GLN A 10 62.47 -13.30 -22.13
N GLU A 11 62.27 -12.39 -21.17
CA GLU A 11 61.76 -12.74 -19.85
C GLU A 11 60.37 -13.39 -19.97
N PRO A 12 60.10 -14.46 -19.20
CA PRO A 12 58.77 -15.08 -19.19
C PRO A 12 57.76 -14.07 -18.64
N GLN A 13 56.72 -13.77 -19.41
CA GLN A 13 55.60 -12.98 -18.91
C GLN A 13 54.91 -13.72 -17.75
N PRO A 14 54.52 -13.02 -16.67
CA PRO A 14 53.76 -13.63 -15.60
C PRO A 14 52.42 -14.12 -16.13
N GLU A 15 52.08 -15.38 -15.86
CA GLU A 15 50.78 -15.96 -16.21
C GLU A 15 49.65 -15.13 -15.57
N PRO A 16 48.52 -14.93 -16.28
CA PRO A 16 47.37 -14.25 -15.70
C PRO A 16 46.85 -15.03 -14.50
N VAL A 17 46.71 -14.35 -13.35
CA VAL A 17 46.12 -14.92 -12.13
C VAL A 17 44.65 -15.24 -12.41
N VAL A 18 44.35 -16.50 -12.74
CA VAL A 18 42.98 -17.00 -12.84
C VAL A 18 42.47 -17.19 -11.41
N LEU A 19 41.61 -16.27 -10.93
CA LEU A 19 40.86 -16.52 -9.70
C LEU A 19 39.92 -17.72 -9.93
N PRO A 20 39.79 -18.66 -8.98
CA PRO A 20 38.97 -19.84 -9.15
C PRO A 20 37.49 -19.46 -9.31
N GLU A 21 36.90 -19.82 -10.46
CA GLU A 21 35.49 -19.55 -10.83
C GLU A 21 34.49 -19.96 -9.74
N HIS A 22 34.81 -21.00 -8.94
CA HIS A 22 33.99 -21.49 -7.84
C HIS A 22 33.75 -20.47 -6.71
N MET A 23 34.67 -19.53 -6.50
CA MET A 23 34.51 -18.50 -5.46
C MET A 23 33.52 -17.40 -5.89
N ASN A 24 33.49 -17.07 -7.20
CA ASN A 24 32.54 -16.09 -7.76
C ASN A 24 31.11 -16.61 -7.71
N ILE A 25 30.87 -17.88 -8.07
CA ILE A 25 29.53 -18.48 -8.04
C ILE A 25 28.92 -18.44 -6.64
N HIS A 26 29.72 -18.74 -5.60
CA HIS A 26 29.24 -18.71 -4.21
C HIS A 26 28.88 -17.31 -3.72
N VAL A 27 29.66 -16.29 -4.14
CA VAL A 27 29.38 -14.88 -3.81
C VAL A 27 28.15 -14.39 -4.55
N ASP A 28 27.97 -14.75 -5.82
CA ASP A 28 26.78 -14.38 -6.61
C ASP A 28 25.51 -15.01 -6.04
N ASP A 29 25.55 -16.28 -5.64
CA ASP A 29 24.44 -16.98 -4.97
C ASP A 29 24.09 -16.30 -3.63
N GLN A 30 25.10 -15.89 -2.84
CA GLN A 30 24.90 -15.17 -1.59
C GLN A 30 24.30 -13.77 -1.83
N LEU A 31 24.78 -13.04 -2.83
CA LEU A 31 24.25 -11.73 -3.20
C LEU A 31 22.81 -11.83 -3.71
N GLN A 32 22.48 -12.87 -4.48
CA GLN A 32 21.12 -13.13 -4.93
C GLN A 32 20.18 -13.46 -3.75
N ALA A 33 20.63 -14.29 -2.81
CA ALA A 33 19.86 -14.60 -1.60
C ALA A 33 19.62 -13.35 -0.74
N ILE A 34 20.63 -12.49 -0.58
CA ILE A 34 20.50 -11.20 0.12
C ILE A 34 19.50 -10.28 -0.61
N SER A 35 19.57 -10.19 -1.95
CA SER A 35 18.67 -9.36 -2.74
C SER A 35 17.20 -9.79 -2.62
N ILE A 36 16.95 -11.11 -2.64
CA ILE A 36 15.61 -11.67 -2.41
C ILE A 36 15.15 -11.38 -0.97
N GLY A 37 16.03 -11.59 0.01
CA GLY A 37 15.76 -11.29 1.41
C GLY A 37 15.39 -9.83 1.64
N LEU A 38 16.11 -8.89 1.01
CA LEU A 38 15.81 -7.46 1.07
C LEU A 38 14.47 -7.13 0.42
N HIS A 39 14.15 -7.71 -0.73
CA HIS A 39 12.84 -7.53 -1.36
C HIS A 39 11.69 -7.98 -0.45
N HIS A 40 11.81 -9.14 0.19
CA HIS A 40 10.81 -9.62 1.13
C HIS A 40 10.68 -8.69 2.34
N LEU A 41 11.79 -8.17 2.85
CA LEU A 41 11.80 -7.21 3.96
C LEU A 41 11.12 -5.88 3.60
N ILE A 42 11.40 -5.37 2.41
CA ILE A 42 10.77 -4.14 1.90
C ILE A 42 9.27 -4.35 1.73
N GLN A 43 8.85 -5.49 1.16
CA GLN A 43 7.43 -5.82 1.02
C GLN A 43 6.74 -5.89 2.39
N ALA A 44 7.32 -6.62 3.34
CA ALA A 44 6.77 -6.74 4.69
C ALA A 44 6.70 -5.38 5.41
N ALA A 45 7.70 -4.52 5.23
CA ALA A 45 7.68 -3.17 5.78
C ALA A 45 6.58 -2.30 5.14
N SER A 46 6.38 -2.40 3.83
CA SER A 46 5.30 -1.72 3.11
C SER A 46 3.93 -2.18 3.58
N ASP A 47 3.73 -3.50 3.71
CA ASP A 47 2.47 -4.08 4.18
C ASP A 47 2.16 -3.67 5.62
N CYS A 48 3.21 -3.58 6.47
CA CYS A 48 3.08 -3.10 7.84
C CYS A 48 2.72 -1.61 7.90
N SER A 49 3.32 -0.79 7.03
CA SER A 49 2.98 0.63 6.92
C SER A 49 1.52 0.84 6.52
N ILE A 50 1.05 0.12 5.51
CA ILE A 50 -0.35 0.17 5.06
C ILE A 50 -1.29 -0.23 6.22
N SER A 51 -0.94 -1.32 6.92
CA SER A 51 -1.72 -1.78 8.08
C SER A 51 -1.79 -0.75 9.20
N LEU A 52 -0.70 -0.01 9.45
CA LEU A 52 -0.68 1.05 10.46
C LEU A 52 -1.56 2.22 10.08
N ASP A 53 -1.53 2.64 8.80
CA ASP A 53 -2.37 3.72 8.30
C ASP A 53 -3.87 3.36 8.42
N ASP A 54 -4.23 2.11 8.09
CA ASP A 54 -5.60 1.60 8.23
C ASP A 54 -6.07 1.56 9.70
N ILE A 55 -5.19 1.15 10.63
CA ILE A 55 -5.50 1.15 12.07
C ILE A 55 -5.69 2.58 12.57
N GLN A 56 -4.81 3.51 12.19
CA GLN A 56 -4.93 4.91 12.59
C GLN A 56 -6.22 5.54 12.08
N LEU A 57 -6.57 5.28 10.82
CA LEU A 57 -7.83 5.72 10.24
C LEU A 57 -9.04 5.11 10.98
N THR A 58 -8.97 3.82 11.31
CA THR A 58 -10.04 3.16 12.06
C THR A 58 -10.23 3.78 13.44
N LEU A 59 -9.14 4.02 14.17
CA LEU A 59 -9.18 4.63 15.50
C LEU A 59 -9.69 6.08 15.47
N SER A 60 -9.33 6.85 14.44
CA SER A 60 -9.79 8.24 14.31
C SER A 60 -11.28 8.32 13.99
N LEU A 61 -11.80 7.39 13.19
CA LEU A 61 -13.23 7.34 12.82
C LEU A 61 -14.11 6.70 13.89
N GLN A 62 -13.56 5.91 14.80
CA GLN A 62 -14.35 5.11 15.74
C GLN A 62 -15.30 5.93 16.64
N PRO A 63 -14.90 7.08 17.23
CA PRO A 63 -15.82 7.90 18.01
C PRO A 63 -17.01 8.42 17.18
N MET A 64 -16.76 8.83 15.93
CA MET A 64 -17.80 9.25 15.00
C MET A 64 -18.74 8.09 14.68
N ARG A 65 -18.19 6.93 14.30
CA ARG A 65 -18.97 5.72 13.98
C ARG A 65 -19.84 5.27 15.15
N LEU A 66 -19.33 5.31 16.38
CA LEU A 66 -20.10 5.01 17.58
C LEU A 66 -21.25 6.01 17.78
N THR A 67 -21.00 7.31 17.63
CA THR A 67 -22.03 8.36 17.72
C THR A 67 -23.13 8.13 16.68
N ASN A 68 -22.72 7.87 15.44
CA ASN A 68 -23.62 7.55 14.35
C ASN A 68 -24.33 6.21 14.52
N ALA A 69 -23.76 5.24 15.24
CA ALA A 69 -24.44 3.98 15.52
C ALA A 69 -25.54 4.16 16.58
N THR A 70 -25.25 4.89 17.67
CA THR A 70 -26.13 4.96 18.84
C THR A 70 -27.20 6.05 18.79
N SER A 71 -27.05 7.05 17.91
CA SER A 71 -28.00 8.17 17.84
C SER A 71 -29.41 7.76 17.34
N SER A 72 -30.41 8.64 17.48
CA SER A 72 -31.73 8.40 16.86
C SER A 72 -31.64 8.39 15.33
N PRO A 73 -32.54 7.70 14.59
CA PRO A 73 -32.60 7.79 13.14
C PRO A 73 -32.75 9.20 12.57
N ASP A 74 -33.37 10.09 13.35
CA ASP A 74 -33.60 11.52 13.02
C ASP A 74 -32.47 12.45 13.46
N ALA A 75 -31.50 11.94 14.22
CA ALA A 75 -30.39 12.76 14.68
C ALA A 75 -29.46 13.10 13.49
N PRO A 76 -28.85 14.29 13.50
CA PRO A 76 -27.82 14.64 12.52
C PRO A 76 -26.65 13.64 12.55
N LEU A 77 -26.19 13.24 11.36
CA LEU A 77 -24.99 12.44 11.21
C LEU A 77 -23.74 13.26 11.50
N SER A 78 -22.80 12.63 12.20
CA SER A 78 -21.44 13.14 12.38
C SER A 78 -20.57 12.68 11.23
N TYR A 79 -19.66 13.54 10.79
CA TYR A 79 -18.72 13.31 9.70
C TYR A 79 -17.28 13.55 10.18
N PRO A 80 -16.26 13.06 9.45
CA PRO A 80 -14.87 13.36 9.74
C PRO A 80 -14.59 14.86 9.61
N ASP A 81 -13.51 15.33 10.23
CA ASP A 81 -13.10 16.73 10.17
C ASP A 81 -12.95 17.20 8.71
N GLY A 82 -13.49 18.39 8.41
CA GLY A 82 -13.48 18.97 7.06
C GLY A 82 -14.68 18.58 6.19
N TYR A 83 -15.55 17.66 6.65
CA TYR A 83 -16.76 17.28 5.96
C TYR A 83 -18.00 17.76 6.73
N ALA A 84 -19.02 18.20 6.00
CA ALA A 84 -20.28 18.64 6.57
C ALA A 84 -21.44 17.96 5.85
N ALA A 85 -22.51 17.69 6.61
CA ALA A 85 -23.73 17.13 6.05
C ALA A 85 -24.39 18.07 5.02
N GLY A 86 -25.09 17.49 4.05
CA GLY A 86 -25.75 18.21 2.96
C GLY A 86 -25.06 18.02 1.61
N GLY A 87 -25.80 18.27 0.53
CA GLY A 87 -25.36 17.94 -0.84
C GLY A 87 -25.38 16.42 -1.07
N PRO A 88 -24.26 15.79 -1.46
CA PRO A 88 -24.19 14.33 -1.64
C PRO A 88 -24.18 13.57 -0.31
N LEU A 89 -23.92 14.24 0.82
CA LEU A 89 -23.86 13.62 2.14
C LEU A 89 -25.21 13.71 2.86
N PRO A 90 -25.79 12.58 3.31
CA PRO A 90 -27.08 12.57 3.99
C PRO A 90 -27.03 13.32 5.33
N VAL A 91 -28.11 13.98 5.71
CA VAL A 91 -28.15 14.74 6.96
C VAL A 91 -28.44 13.83 8.15
N THR A 92 -29.27 12.81 7.95
CA THR A 92 -29.76 11.92 9.00
C THR A 92 -29.47 10.46 8.69
N LYS A 93 -29.52 9.58 9.69
CA LYS A 93 -29.39 8.13 9.44
C LYS A 93 -30.50 7.62 8.54
N ARG A 94 -31.73 8.13 8.71
CA ARG A 94 -32.86 7.74 7.87
C ARG A 94 -32.58 8.04 6.40
N GLU A 95 -32.03 9.21 6.11
CA GLU A 95 -31.61 9.56 4.75
C GLU A 95 -30.50 8.63 4.25
N ALA A 96 -29.49 8.34 5.09
CA ALA A 96 -28.41 7.42 4.72
C ALA A 96 -28.92 6.01 4.36
N PHE A 97 -29.90 5.49 5.09
CA PHE A 97 -30.52 4.19 4.77
C PHE A 97 -31.47 4.24 3.56
N ALA A 98 -31.86 5.42 3.10
CA ALA A 98 -32.71 5.59 1.92
C ALA A 98 -31.91 5.78 0.63
N LEU A 99 -30.57 5.89 0.70
CA LEU A 99 -29.72 6.06 -0.46
C LEU A 99 -29.68 4.79 -1.32
N THR A 100 -29.66 4.99 -2.63
CA THR A 100 -29.32 3.95 -3.62
C THR A 100 -27.80 3.73 -3.68
N GLY A 101 -27.34 2.64 -4.31
CA GLY A 101 -25.89 2.41 -4.45
C GLY A 101 -25.16 3.54 -5.17
N ALA A 102 -25.73 4.09 -6.25
CA ALA A 102 -25.12 5.21 -6.97
C ALA A 102 -24.96 6.46 -6.08
N GLN A 103 -25.94 6.74 -5.22
CA GLN A 103 -25.85 7.85 -4.26
C GLN A 103 -24.86 7.55 -3.13
N CYS A 104 -24.75 6.30 -2.69
CA CYS A 104 -23.70 5.88 -1.76
C CYS A 104 -22.30 6.00 -2.38
N ALA A 105 -22.16 5.74 -3.68
CA ALA A 105 -20.90 5.94 -4.41
C ALA A 105 -20.53 7.43 -4.47
N GLU A 106 -21.47 8.31 -4.82
CA GLU A 106 -21.26 9.77 -4.83
C GLU A 106 -20.92 10.30 -3.43
N ALA A 107 -21.62 9.84 -2.38
CA ALA A 107 -21.31 10.18 -1.01
C ALA A 107 -19.93 9.68 -0.58
N SER A 108 -19.52 8.50 -1.04
CA SER A 108 -18.20 7.93 -0.76
C SER A 108 -17.08 8.71 -1.45
N GLU A 109 -17.29 9.10 -2.70
CA GLU A 109 -16.37 9.97 -3.45
C GLU A 109 -16.24 11.34 -2.77
N ALA A 110 -17.37 11.90 -2.31
CA ALA A 110 -17.38 13.16 -1.54
C ALA A 110 -16.60 13.05 -0.22
N LEU A 111 -16.48 11.86 0.37
CA LEU A 111 -15.66 11.57 1.55
C LEU A 111 -14.21 11.21 1.22
N GLY A 112 -13.83 11.20 -0.06
CA GLY A 112 -12.48 10.84 -0.50
C GLY A 112 -12.15 9.36 -0.35
N LEU A 113 -13.17 8.48 -0.26
CA LEU A 113 -12.96 7.04 -0.23
C LEU A 113 -12.40 6.56 -1.57
N LYS A 114 -11.43 5.64 -1.49
CA LYS A 114 -10.84 4.98 -2.66
C LYS A 114 -11.52 3.64 -2.90
N ASP A 115 -11.31 3.10 -4.11
CA ASP A 115 -11.75 1.75 -4.49
C ASP A 115 -13.25 1.52 -4.29
N ILE A 116 -14.07 2.49 -4.69
CA ILE A 116 -15.53 2.40 -4.60
C ILE A 116 -16.02 1.23 -5.47
N PRO A 117 -16.74 0.25 -4.89
CA PRO A 117 -17.24 -0.89 -5.64
C PRO A 117 -18.10 -0.48 -6.84
N SER A 118 -18.05 -1.26 -7.91
CA SER A 118 -18.88 -1.00 -9.11
C SER A 118 -20.32 -1.51 -8.95
N ASP A 119 -20.56 -2.43 -8.01
CA ASP A 119 -21.88 -2.99 -7.75
C ASP A 119 -22.64 -2.23 -6.65
N GLU A 120 -23.95 -2.17 -6.80
CA GLU A 120 -24.84 -1.41 -5.91
C GLU A 120 -24.70 -1.83 -4.44
N ARG A 121 -24.66 -3.13 -4.18
CA ARG A 121 -24.59 -3.66 -2.82
C ARG A 121 -23.25 -3.30 -2.16
N GLY A 122 -22.15 -3.40 -2.90
CA GLY A 122 -20.83 -3.01 -2.47
C GLY A 122 -20.77 -1.53 -2.10
N GLN A 123 -21.33 -0.66 -2.93
CA GLN A 123 -21.39 0.79 -2.69
C GLN A 123 -22.14 1.13 -1.40
N VAL A 124 -23.34 0.54 -1.21
CA VAL A 124 -24.13 0.71 0.01
C VAL A 124 -23.36 0.20 1.23
N THR A 125 -22.77 -0.99 1.13
CA THR A 125 -22.06 -1.63 2.25
C THR A 125 -20.83 -0.81 2.66
N GLN A 126 -20.02 -0.35 1.70
CA GLN A 126 -18.83 0.46 1.97
C GLN A 126 -19.22 1.77 2.68
N PHE A 127 -20.18 2.51 2.14
CA PHE A 127 -20.62 3.78 2.70
C PHE A 127 -21.17 3.62 4.12
N LEU A 128 -22.14 2.71 4.32
CA LEU A 128 -22.75 2.51 5.63
C LEU A 128 -21.75 1.95 6.65
N THR A 129 -20.80 1.11 6.22
CA THR A 129 -19.74 0.61 7.10
C THR A 129 -18.85 1.77 7.54
N TYR A 130 -18.38 2.59 6.61
CA TYR A 130 -17.55 3.76 6.89
C TYR A 130 -18.22 4.71 7.89
N MET A 131 -19.51 4.98 7.70
CA MET A 131 -20.30 5.85 8.57
C MET A 131 -20.65 5.23 9.94
N GLY A 132 -20.43 3.92 10.13
CA GLY A 132 -20.77 3.21 11.37
C GLY A 132 -22.26 2.85 11.49
N LEU A 133 -22.95 2.74 10.35
CA LEU A 133 -24.39 2.46 10.26
C LEU A 133 -24.71 1.02 9.85
N PHE A 134 -23.70 0.24 9.45
CA PHE A 134 -23.81 -1.17 9.09
C PHE A 134 -23.11 -2.04 10.14
N GLY A 135 -23.81 -3.04 10.70
CA GLY A 135 -23.20 -4.01 11.62
C GLY A 135 -23.46 -3.82 13.12
N VAL A 136 -24.59 -3.21 13.51
CA VAL A 136 -25.16 -3.31 14.88
C VAL A 136 -26.49 -4.03 14.81
#